data_AF-A0A418XWD6-F1
#
_entry.id   AF-A0A418XWD6-F1
#
_cell.length_a   1.000
_cell.length_b   1.000
_cell.length_c   1.000
_cell.angle_alpha   90.00
_cell.angle_beta   90.00
_cell.angle_gamma   90.00
#
_symmetry.space_group_name_H-M   'P 1'
#
loop_
_entity.id
_entity.type
_entity.pdbx_description
1 polymer ?
#
loop_
_entity_poly.entity_id
_entity_poly.type
_entity_poly.pdbx_seq_one_letter_code
_entity_poly.pdbx_strand_id
1 'polypeptide(L)' 'MNKTLAEMQRKEFVYECASRALAASFSNPAAKPSIASMVRDADKLWEELQEWETLRQESQL' A
#
# COMPACT_ATOMS: atom_id res chain seq x y z
N MET A 1 -3.03 -9.42 -16.96
CA MET A 1 -1.74 -8.73 -16.76
C MET A 1 -1.71 -8.29 -15.30
N ASN A 2 -0.82 -8.86 -14.49
CA ASN A 2 -0.58 -8.33 -13.14
C ASN A 2 0.24 -7.05 -13.34
N LYS A 3 -0.39 -5.88 -13.22
CA LYS A 3 0.34 -4.62 -13.06
C LYS A 3 1.21 -4.76 -11.81
N THR A 4 2.45 -4.29 -11.86
CA THR A 4 3.25 -4.18 -10.64
C THR A 4 2.64 -3.11 -9.74
N LEU A 5 2.80 -3.21 -8.42
CA LEU A 5 2.21 -2.24 -7.47
C LEU A 5 2.62 -0.79 -7.79
N ALA A 6 3.82 -0.59 -8.35
CA ALA A 6 4.34 0.70 -8.77
C ALA A 6 3.61 1.30 -10.00
N GLU A 7 2.93 0.46 -10.80
CA GLU A 7 2.21 0.89 -12.01
C GLU A 7 0.69 1.06 -11.76
N MET A 8 0.24 0.84 -10.53
CA MET A 8 -1.16 0.95 -10.14
C MET A 8 -1.54 2.40 -9.87
N GLN A 9 -2.78 2.77 -10.16
CA GLN A 9 -3.31 4.05 -9.67
C GLN A 9 -3.55 3.96 -8.15
N ARG A 10 -3.48 5.10 -7.44
CA ARG A 10 -3.68 5.18 -5.96
C ARG A 10 -4.82 4.29 -5.46
N LYS A 11 -6.00 4.36 -6.10
CA LYS A 11 -7.15 3.53 -5.74
C LYS A 11 -6.85 2.03 -5.84
N GLU A 12 -6.30 1.58 -6.98
CA GLU A 12 -5.93 0.18 -7.21
C GLU A 12 -4.90 -0.30 -6.17
N PHE A 13 -3.88 0.52 -5.91
CA PHE A 13 -2.86 0.23 -4.90
C PHE A 13 -3.44 0.07 -3.50
N VAL A 14 -4.29 1.01 -3.07
CA VAL A 14 -4.92 0.98 -1.74
C VAL A 14 -5.78 -0.27 -1.57
N TYR A 15 -6.58 -0.63 -2.58
CA TYR A 15 -7.40 -1.85 -2.53
C TYR A 15 -6.55 -3.12 -2.46
N GLU A 16 -5.48 -3.21 -3.26
CA GLU A 16 -4.58 -4.37 -3.27
C GLU A 16 -3.84 -4.53 -1.93
N CYS A 17 -3.28 -3.45 -1.41
CA CYS A 17 -2.56 -3.45 -0.12
C CYS A 17 -3.51 -3.78 1.04
N ALA A 18 -4.70 -3.17 1.09
CA ALA A 18 -5.69 -3.48 2.12
C ALA A 18 -6.20 -4.93 2.03
N SER A 19 -6.40 -5.45 0.83
CA SER A 19 -6.81 -6.84 0.59
C SER A 19 -5.75 -7.83 1.10
N ARG A 20 -4.46 -7.57 0.81
CA ARG A 20 -3.34 -8.38 1.31
C ARG A 20 -3.21 -8.30 2.83
N ALA A 21 -3.37 -7.13 3.42
CA ALA A 21 -3.36 -6.94 4.88
C ALA A 21 -4.52 -7.69 5.55
N LEU A 22 -5.70 -7.68 4.95
CA LEU A 22 -6.85 -8.44 5.41
C LEU A 22 -6.59 -9.95 5.34
N ALA A 23 -6.07 -10.46 4.23
CA ALA A 23 -5.68 -11.86 4.08
C ALA A 23 -4.66 -12.29 5.15
N ALA A 24 -3.66 -11.45 5.42
CA ALA A 24 -2.68 -11.69 6.48
C ALA A 24 -3.31 -11.68 7.88
N SER A 25 -4.30 -10.80 8.14
CA SER A 25 -4.99 -10.76 9.43
C SER A 25 -5.72 -12.07 9.75
N PHE A 26 -6.24 -12.78 8.75
CA PHE A 26 -6.85 -14.11 8.96
C PHE A 26 -5.82 -15.18 9.38
N SER A 27 -4.55 -14.99 9.03
CA SER A 27 -3.47 -15.90 9.47
C SER A 27 -2.98 -15.63 10.89
N ASN A 28 -3.34 -14.49 11.49
CA ASN A 28 -2.98 -14.14 12.87
C ASN A 28 -4.21 -13.72 13.69
N PRO A 29 -4.84 -14.64 14.43
CA PRO A 29 -6.04 -14.38 15.22
C PRO A 29 -5.88 -13.31 16.33
N ALA A 30 -4.64 -13.02 16.75
CA ALA A 30 -4.35 -12.00 17.74
C ALA A 30 -4.35 -10.58 17.14
N ALA A 31 -4.12 -10.47 15.83
CA ALA A 31 -4.22 -9.21 15.12
C ALA A 31 -5.71 -8.88 14.89
N LYS A 32 -6.18 -7.75 15.44
CA LYS A 32 -7.52 -7.20 15.16
C LYS A 32 -7.46 -5.86 14.41
N PRO A 33 -6.73 -5.75 13.28
CA PRO A 33 -6.79 -4.56 12.46
C PRO A 33 -8.21 -4.38 11.89
N SER A 34 -8.73 -3.16 11.97
CA SER A 34 -9.99 -2.81 11.31
C SER A 34 -9.76 -2.58 9.81
N ILE A 35 -10.78 -2.82 8.98
CA ILE A 35 -10.68 -2.48 7.54
C ILE A 35 -10.36 -1.00 7.36
N ALA A 36 -10.95 -0.13 8.19
CA ALA A 36 -10.70 1.31 8.16
C ALA A 36 -9.24 1.69 8.50
N SER A 37 -8.54 0.93 9.35
CA SER A 37 -7.10 1.15 9.58
C SER A 37 -6.29 0.64 8.40
N MET A 38 -6.57 -0.57 7.88
CA MET A 38 -5.85 -1.11 6.73
C MET A 38 -5.89 -0.20 5.49
N VAL A 39 -7.06 0.39 5.21
CA VAL A 39 -7.22 1.31 4.08
C VAL A 39 -6.42 2.60 4.30
N ARG A 40 -6.45 3.17 5.51
CA ARG A 40 -5.68 4.37 5.84
C ARG A 40 -4.17 4.13 5.80
N ASP A 41 -3.72 2.99 6.31
CA ASP A 41 -2.31 2.60 6.29
C ASP A 41 -1.81 2.40 4.85
N ALA A 42 -2.64 1.76 4.00
CA ALA A 42 -2.33 1.59 2.58
C ALA A 42 -2.30 2.93 1.82
N ASP A 43 -3.17 3.87 2.19
CA ASP A 43 -3.20 5.20 1.58
C ASP A 43 -1.97 6.04 1.98
N LYS A 44 -1.55 5.96 3.25
CA LYS A 44 -0.30 6.56 3.72
C LYS A 44 0.92 5.96 3.05
N LEU A 45 0.94 4.64 2.88
CA LEU A 45 2.02 3.93 2.20
C LEU A 45 2.17 4.39 0.73
N TRP A 46 1.06 4.71 0.07
CA TRP A 46 1.10 5.29 -1.27
C TRP A 46 1.82 6.63 -1.28
N GLU A 47 1.50 7.53 -0.34
CA GLU A 47 2.15 8.85 -0.23
C GLU A 47 3.66 8.72 0.00
N GLU A 48 4.07 7.86 0.94
CA GLU A 48 5.48 7.58 1.24
C GLU A 48 6.23 7.00 0.03
N LEU A 49 5.57 6.17 -0.78
CA LEU A 49 6.15 5.63 -2.02
C LEU A 49 6.39 6.73 -3.06
N GLN A 50 5.44 7.64 -3.24
CA GLN A 50 5.58 8.75 -4.19
C GLN A 50 6.67 9.74 -3.76
N GLU A 51 6.76 10.03 -2.46
CA GLU A 51 7.86 10.83 -1.91
C GLU A 51 9.22 10.17 -2.18
N TRP A 52 9.33 8.86 -1.93
CA TRP A 52 10.56 8.10 -2.17
C TRP A 52 10.96 8.07 -3.65
N GLU A 53 10.00 7.87 -4.56
CA GLU A 53 10.26 7.91 -6.01
C GLU A 53 10.75 9.29 -6.46
N THR A 54 10.15 10.36 -5.92
CA THR A 54 10.53 11.74 -6.22
C THR A 54 11.97 12.03 -5.76
N LEU A 55 12.30 11.71 -4.51
CA LEU A 55 13.66 11.89 -3.96
C LEU A 55 14.72 11.10 -4.74
N ARG A 56 14.36 9.92 -5.23
CA ARG A 56 15.26 9.08 -6.03
C ARG A 56 15.53 9.69 -7.41
N GLN A 57 14.53 10.30 -8.03
CA GLN A 57 14.70 11.04 -9.29
C GLN A 57 15.55 12.29 -9.09
N GLU A 58 15.32 13.04 -8.01
CA GLU A 58 16.10 14.23 -7.66
C GLU A 58 17.59 13.92 -7.39
N SER A 59 17.87 12.76 -6.78
CA SER A 59 19.25 12.31 -6.51
C SER A 59 20.00 11.81 -7.75
N GLN A 60 19.30 11.62 -8.88
CA GLN A 60 19.88 11.20 -10.16
C GLN A 60 20.07 12.37 -11.14
N LEU A 61 19.72 13.60 -10.72
CA LEU A 61 19.98 14.87 -11.40
C LEU A 61 21.29 15.50 -10.89
#